data_AF-A0A1D6N2Z4-F1
#
_entry.id   AF-A0A1D6N2Z4-F1
#
_cell.length_a   1.000
_cell.length_b   1.000
_cell.length_c   1.000
_cell.angle_alpha   90.00
_cell.angle_beta   90.00
_cell.angle_gamma   90.00
#
_symmetry.space_group_name_H-M   'P 1'
#
loop_
_entity.id
_entity.type
_entity.pdbx_description
1 polymer ?
#
loop_
_entity_poly.entity_id
_entity_poly.type
_entity_poly.pdbx_seq_one_letter_code
_entity_poly.pdbx_strand_id
1 'polypeptide(L)'
;MDIIGHWLDLLNSDGWIPREQILGAEALSKVPEEFVLQYPSNGNPPTLFLAIRDLASGIHAQQFSDEEAEKISSFLERAYIRLNAWFQWFNSTQSGKYEGTFYWHGRDNITTKELNPKTLTSGLDDYPRASHPNDEERHVDLRCWMLLATNCICSIAEFLKMDSALEKDYYKMSNQLSDFGTLNKLHLDDTIGAYFDYGNHTEKVRMRWFDVKDNNNMRREFLRGTLQAPQLQLVPHVGYVSLFPFMMGTIPPESWVLEKQLNLISNTSILWTDYGLRSLSRTSSIYMKRNTEHDPPYWRGAIWINMNYMVLSALHHYAHKDGPYSGRAKELYDKLRSNLIRNIVQNYDATGFFWENYDQKDKGKGKGARSFTGWTSLIVLIMAESYPTLHR
;
A
#
# COMPACT_ATOMS: atom_id res chain seq x y z
N MET A 1 3.15 4.71 -21.75
CA MET A 1 3.51 3.37 -22.25
C MET A 1 5.01 3.14 -22.17
N ASP A 2 5.85 4.04 -22.69
CA ASP A 2 7.32 3.92 -22.68
C ASP A 2 7.92 3.64 -21.30
N ILE A 3 7.51 4.38 -20.27
CA ILE A 3 7.97 4.16 -18.88
C ILE A 3 7.69 2.71 -18.43
N ILE A 4 6.46 2.23 -18.65
CA ILE A 4 6.07 0.86 -18.27
C ILE A 4 6.89 -0.17 -19.07
N GLY A 5 7.08 0.06 -20.38
CA GLY A 5 7.91 -0.80 -21.22
C GLY A 5 9.33 -0.97 -20.67
N HIS A 6 10.00 0.13 -20.35
CA HIS A 6 11.36 0.10 -19.79
C HIS A 6 11.42 -0.61 -18.43
N TRP A 7 10.41 -0.44 -17.56
CA TRP A 7 10.35 -1.19 -16.31
C TRP A 7 10.19 -2.70 -16.53
N LEU A 8 9.37 -3.11 -17.50
CA LEU A 8 9.19 -4.53 -17.84
C LEU A 8 10.43 -5.14 -18.48
N ASP A 9 11.27 -4.35 -19.16
CA ASP A 9 12.54 -4.82 -19.72
C ASP A 9 13.60 -5.13 -18.64
N LEU A 10 13.38 -4.71 -17.39
CA LEU A 10 14.25 -5.00 -16.25
C LEU A 10 13.92 -6.33 -15.55
N LEU A 11 12.92 -7.07 -16.03
CA LEU A 11 12.60 -8.41 -15.52
C LEU A 11 13.80 -9.35 -15.67
N ASN A 12 14.15 -10.05 -14.59
CA ASN A 12 15.07 -11.17 -14.66
C ASN A 12 14.37 -12.43 -15.24
N SER A 13 15.11 -13.54 -15.35
CA SER A 13 14.58 -14.81 -15.86
C SER A 13 13.42 -15.40 -15.05
N ASP A 14 13.30 -15.01 -13.77
CA ASP A 14 12.27 -15.51 -12.85
C ASP A 14 11.02 -14.62 -12.82
N GLY A 15 11.02 -13.52 -13.58
CA GLY A 15 9.94 -12.54 -13.56
C GLY A 15 10.02 -11.51 -12.43
N TRP A 16 11.18 -11.31 -11.80
CA TRP A 16 11.38 -10.33 -10.75
C TRP A 16 11.91 -8.98 -11.28
N ILE A 17 11.46 -7.88 -10.68
CA ILE A 17 11.96 -6.53 -10.92
C ILE A 17 12.50 -5.97 -9.59
N PRO A 18 13.77 -5.50 -9.54
CA PRO A 18 14.28 -4.84 -8.35
C PRO A 18 13.48 -3.58 -7.99
N ARG A 19 13.17 -3.41 -6.70
CA ARG A 19 12.35 -2.28 -6.20
C ARG A 19 13.01 -0.90 -6.40
N GLU A 20 14.34 -0.87 -6.41
CA GLU A 20 15.13 0.36 -6.53
C GLU A 20 16.20 0.16 -7.61
N GLN A 21 16.15 0.99 -8.64
CA GLN A 21 17.00 0.87 -9.83
C GLN A 21 18.19 1.84 -9.70
N ILE A 22 19.35 1.30 -9.32
CA ILE A 22 20.58 2.06 -9.08
C ILE A 22 21.55 1.76 -10.22
N LEU A 23 21.35 2.44 -11.34
CA LEU A 23 22.07 2.15 -12.60
C LEU A 23 23.11 3.23 -12.89
N GLY A 24 24.38 2.83 -12.94
CA GLY A 24 25.52 3.71 -13.25
C GLY A 24 26.12 4.42 -12.03
N ALA A 25 27.30 5.02 -12.25
CA ALA A 25 28.11 5.61 -11.18
C ALA A 25 27.45 6.82 -10.48
N GLU A 26 26.68 7.62 -11.23
CA GLU A 26 25.97 8.77 -10.66
C GLU A 26 24.92 8.32 -9.64
N ALA A 27 24.06 7.37 -10.00
CA ALA A 27 23.04 6.82 -9.11
C ALA A 27 23.69 6.17 -7.87
N LEU A 28 24.75 5.38 -8.07
CA LEU A 28 25.49 4.74 -6.98
C LEU A 28 26.06 5.75 -5.98
N SER A 29 26.50 6.93 -6.44
CA SER A 29 27.05 7.98 -5.56
C SER A 29 26.02 8.60 -4.60
N LYS A 30 24.73 8.35 -4.81
CA LYS A 30 23.63 8.94 -4.03
C LYS A 30 23.01 7.96 -3.03
N VAL A 31 23.40 6.70 -3.05
CA VAL A 31 22.79 5.64 -2.25
C VAL A 31 23.85 5.03 -1.31
N PRO A 32 23.61 4.98 0.00
CA PRO A 32 24.47 4.25 0.93
C PRO A 32 24.62 2.78 0.53
N GLU A 33 25.81 2.21 0.73
CA GLU A 33 26.19 0.87 0.24
C GLU A 33 25.22 -0.22 0.71
N GLU A 34 24.70 -0.10 1.93
CA GLU A 34 23.74 -1.03 2.52
C GLU A 34 22.39 -1.11 1.78
N PHE A 35 22.04 -0.11 0.97
CA PHE A 35 20.79 -0.08 0.20
C PHE A 35 20.98 -0.43 -1.28
N VAL A 36 22.22 -0.64 -1.73
CA VAL A 36 22.53 -0.95 -3.13
C VAL A 36 22.09 -2.37 -3.49
N LEU A 37 22.38 -3.33 -2.61
CA LEU A 37 22.07 -4.74 -2.87
C LEU A 37 20.55 -4.97 -2.87
N GLN A 38 20.05 -5.52 -3.98
CA GLN A 38 18.65 -5.87 -4.16
C GLN A 38 18.48 -7.39 -4.00
N TYR A 39 17.37 -7.83 -3.41
CA TYR A 39 17.09 -9.23 -3.10
C TYR A 39 15.95 -9.78 -3.97
N PRO A 40 16.17 -10.83 -4.80
CA PRO A 40 15.12 -11.41 -5.65
C PRO A 40 13.95 -12.07 -4.93
N SER A 41 14.03 -12.26 -3.61
CA SER A 41 12.92 -12.70 -2.76
C SER A 41 11.97 -11.57 -2.38
N ASN A 42 12.39 -10.31 -2.55
CA ASN A 42 11.72 -9.14 -2.03
C ASN A 42 10.85 -8.49 -3.11
N GLY A 43 9.54 -8.41 -2.83
CA GLY A 43 8.58 -7.69 -3.67
C GLY A 43 8.51 -6.20 -3.36
N ASN A 44 7.65 -5.51 -4.11
CA ASN A 44 7.20 -4.14 -3.87
C ASN A 44 5.77 -3.98 -4.40
N PRO A 45 4.89 -3.12 -3.87
CA PRO A 45 3.55 -2.92 -4.41
C PRO A 45 3.53 -2.80 -5.95
N PRO A 46 2.78 -3.66 -6.67
CA PRO A 46 2.82 -3.72 -8.13
C PRO A 46 1.96 -2.62 -8.76
N THR A 47 2.23 -1.37 -8.37
CA THR A 47 1.44 -0.17 -8.70
C THR A 47 1.38 0.14 -10.20
N LEU A 48 2.29 -0.42 -11.01
CA LEU A 48 2.20 -0.32 -12.48
C LEU A 48 0.88 -0.90 -13.01
N PHE A 49 0.30 -1.91 -12.34
CA PHE A 49 -1.02 -2.42 -12.70
C PHE A 49 -2.15 -1.39 -12.53
N LEU A 50 -1.99 -0.35 -11.70
CA LEU A 50 -2.97 0.75 -11.63
C LEU A 50 -3.08 1.46 -12.99
N ALA A 51 -1.93 1.85 -13.56
CA ALA A 51 -1.88 2.55 -14.83
C ALA A 51 -2.23 1.63 -16.02
N ILE A 52 -1.79 0.38 -15.99
CA ILE A 52 -2.10 -0.59 -17.05
C ILE A 52 -3.60 -0.91 -17.08
N ARG A 53 -4.22 -1.09 -15.91
CA ARG A 53 -5.66 -1.32 -15.82
C ARG A 53 -6.47 -0.14 -16.32
N ASP A 54 -6.02 1.09 -16.04
CA ASP A 54 -6.66 2.31 -16.52
C ASP A 54 -6.63 2.39 -18.06
N LEU A 55 -5.47 2.07 -18.68
CA LEU A 55 -5.34 1.95 -20.14
C LEU A 55 -6.28 0.88 -20.72
N ALA A 56 -6.31 -0.32 -20.15
CA ALA A 56 -7.19 -1.39 -20.62
C ALA A 56 -8.68 -1.04 -20.48
N SER A 57 -9.06 -0.46 -19.34
CA SER A 57 -10.44 -0.04 -19.08
C SER A 57 -10.89 1.10 -19.99
N GLY A 58 -9.98 2.04 -20.28
CA GLY A 58 -10.27 3.20 -21.14
C GLY A 58 -10.55 2.79 -22.59
N ILE A 59 -9.93 1.71 -23.09
CA ILE A 59 -10.29 1.13 -24.40
C ILE A 59 -11.75 0.67 -24.40
N HIS A 60 -12.14 -0.14 -23.41
CA HIS A 60 -13.52 -0.64 -23.32
C HIS A 60 -14.55 0.48 -23.11
N ALA A 61 -14.17 1.53 -22.38
CA ALA A 61 -15.00 2.70 -22.14
C ALA A 61 -14.98 3.73 -23.28
N GLN A 62 -14.33 3.44 -24.41
CA GLN A 62 -14.21 4.33 -25.58
C GLN A 62 -13.67 5.73 -25.21
N GLN A 63 -12.70 5.78 -24.30
CA GLN A 63 -12.08 7.02 -23.83
C GLN A 63 -10.93 7.51 -24.72
N PHE A 64 -10.50 6.70 -25.68
CA PHE A 64 -9.40 6.98 -26.58
C PHE A 64 -9.91 7.10 -28.02
N SER A 65 -9.22 7.90 -28.84
CA SER A 65 -9.41 7.87 -30.30
C SER A 65 -9.04 6.50 -30.87
N ASP A 66 -9.53 6.15 -32.06
CA ASP A 66 -9.22 4.86 -32.71
C ASP A 66 -7.70 4.63 -32.86
N GLU A 67 -6.94 5.68 -33.17
CA GLU A 67 -5.48 5.61 -33.30
C GLU A 67 -4.78 5.35 -31.95
N GLU A 68 -5.25 6.00 -30.88
CA GLU A 68 -4.72 5.78 -29.53
C GLU A 68 -5.07 4.39 -29.01
N ALA A 69 -6.31 3.95 -29.20
CA ALA A 69 -6.77 2.62 -28.83
C ALA A 69 -5.89 1.55 -29.50
N GLU A 70 -5.65 1.64 -30.81
CA GLU A 70 -4.79 0.70 -31.55
C GLU A 70 -3.35 0.66 -30.98
N LYS A 71 -2.77 1.84 -30.66
CA LYS A 71 -1.43 1.92 -30.05
C LYS A 71 -1.39 1.26 -28.66
N ILE A 72 -2.40 1.49 -27.84
CA ILE A 72 -2.52 0.90 -26.50
C ILE A 72 -2.70 -0.61 -26.60
N SER A 73 -3.59 -1.08 -27.48
CA SER A 73 -3.83 -2.50 -27.73
C SER A 73 -2.56 -3.22 -28.16
N SER A 74 -1.84 -2.65 -29.13
CA SER A 74 -0.56 -3.17 -29.60
C SER A 74 0.52 -3.19 -28.50
N PHE A 75 0.53 -2.18 -27.62
CA PHE A 75 1.41 -2.17 -26.45
C PHE A 75 1.05 -3.27 -25.44
N LEU A 76 -0.23 -3.42 -25.10
CA LEU A 76 -0.71 -4.43 -24.14
C LEU A 76 -0.43 -5.85 -24.63
N GLU A 77 -0.61 -6.13 -25.92
CA GLU A 77 -0.28 -7.40 -26.54
C GLU A 77 1.21 -7.76 -26.35
N ARG A 78 2.12 -6.82 -26.65
CA ARG A 78 3.57 -7.02 -26.45
C ARG A 78 3.95 -7.13 -24.97
N ALA A 79 3.32 -6.33 -24.12
CA ALA A 79 3.62 -6.28 -22.69
C ALA A 79 3.10 -7.52 -21.94
N TYR A 80 2.05 -8.18 -22.44
CA TYR A 80 1.36 -9.26 -21.74
C TYR A 80 2.29 -10.37 -21.27
N ILE A 81 3.24 -10.82 -22.11
CA ILE A 81 4.18 -11.89 -21.75
C ILE A 81 4.99 -11.51 -20.50
N ARG A 82 5.51 -10.28 -20.47
CA ARG A 82 6.32 -9.76 -19.35
C ARG A 82 5.47 -9.48 -18.11
N LEU A 83 4.27 -8.93 -18.29
CA LEU A 83 3.31 -8.72 -17.21
C LEU A 83 2.90 -10.04 -16.56
N ASN A 84 2.68 -11.06 -17.37
CA ASN A 84 2.35 -12.40 -16.91
C ASN A 84 3.50 -13.02 -16.10
N ALA A 85 4.74 -12.92 -16.59
CA ALA A 85 5.91 -13.38 -15.85
C ALA A 85 6.05 -12.67 -14.50
N TRP A 86 5.85 -11.35 -14.47
CA TRP A 86 5.90 -10.55 -13.25
C TRP A 86 4.79 -10.93 -12.26
N PHE A 87 3.56 -11.11 -12.75
CA PHE A 87 2.44 -11.57 -11.95
C PHE A 87 2.68 -12.98 -11.37
N GLN A 88 3.19 -13.90 -12.19
CA GLN A 88 3.54 -15.26 -11.75
C GLN A 88 4.64 -15.27 -10.69
N TRP A 89 5.63 -14.38 -10.80
CA TRP A 89 6.63 -14.21 -9.76
C TRP A 89 5.98 -13.80 -8.43
N PHE A 90 5.09 -12.81 -8.41
CA PHE A 90 4.37 -12.44 -7.19
C PHE A 90 3.53 -13.60 -6.63
N ASN A 91 2.74 -14.25 -7.50
CA ASN A 91 1.83 -15.30 -7.11
C ASN A 91 2.57 -16.51 -6.53
N SER A 92 3.74 -16.86 -7.07
CA SER A 92 4.54 -17.98 -6.57
C SER A 92 5.36 -17.61 -5.33
N THR A 93 5.98 -16.43 -5.30
CA THR A 93 6.96 -16.10 -4.27
C THR A 93 6.39 -15.43 -3.04
N GLN A 94 5.24 -14.75 -3.14
CA GLN A 94 4.62 -14.03 -2.02
C GLN A 94 3.36 -14.73 -1.47
N SER A 95 3.09 -15.96 -1.94
CA SER A 95 2.00 -16.79 -1.43
C SER A 95 2.19 -17.12 0.06
N GLY A 96 1.11 -17.00 0.81
CA GLY A 96 1.04 -17.40 2.21
C GLY A 96 0.81 -18.90 2.38
N LYS A 97 0.84 -19.34 3.63
CA LYS A 97 0.67 -20.75 4.01
C LYS A 97 -0.69 -21.34 3.63
N TYR A 98 -1.71 -20.50 3.50
CA TYR A 98 -3.08 -20.90 3.18
C TYR A 98 -3.49 -20.36 1.81
N GLU A 99 -4.33 -21.11 1.10
CA GLU A 99 -4.86 -20.68 -0.21
C GLU A 99 -5.53 -19.29 -0.12
N GLY A 100 -5.22 -18.42 -1.08
CA GLY A 100 -5.75 -17.05 -1.13
C GLY A 100 -5.16 -16.08 -0.10
N THR A 101 -4.12 -16.47 0.62
CA THR A 101 -3.37 -15.60 1.54
C THR A 101 -2.02 -15.22 0.96
N PHE A 102 -1.52 -14.05 1.32
CA PHE A 102 -0.22 -13.54 0.88
C PHE A 102 0.46 -12.82 2.04
N TYR A 103 1.79 -12.79 2.03
CA TYR A 103 2.56 -11.97 2.95
C TYR A 103 3.84 -11.46 2.29
N TRP A 104 4.38 -10.40 2.88
CA TRP A 104 5.56 -9.71 2.37
C TRP A 104 6.79 -10.39 2.94
N HIS A 105 7.61 -10.98 2.06
CA HIS A 105 8.89 -11.56 2.46
C HIS A 105 9.92 -10.46 2.76
N GLY A 106 11.01 -10.84 3.43
CA GLY A 106 12.14 -9.95 3.73
C GLY A 106 12.06 -9.21 5.08
N ARG A 107 11.09 -9.54 5.94
CA ARG A 107 11.06 -9.04 7.32
C ARG A 107 12.08 -9.77 8.19
N ASP A 108 12.76 -9.02 9.07
CA ASP A 108 13.70 -9.60 10.04
C ASP A 108 12.93 -10.20 11.23
N ASN A 109 12.93 -11.53 11.33
CA ASN A 109 12.22 -12.25 12.39
C ASN A 109 13.03 -12.44 13.69
N ILE A 110 14.33 -12.13 13.68
CA ILE A 110 15.23 -12.30 14.84
C ILE A 110 15.64 -10.97 15.46
N THR A 111 15.38 -9.83 14.81
CA THR A 111 15.81 -8.52 15.32
C THR A 111 15.26 -8.22 16.72
N THR A 112 16.17 -7.79 17.58
CA THR A 112 15.89 -7.17 18.87
C THR A 112 16.20 -5.68 18.85
N LYS A 113 16.67 -5.12 17.74
CA LYS A 113 17.03 -3.70 17.62
C LYS A 113 15.86 -2.81 17.23
N GLU A 114 14.80 -3.41 16.70
CA GLU A 114 13.59 -2.72 16.24
C GLU A 114 12.41 -2.96 17.19
N LEU A 115 11.63 -1.92 17.49
CA LEU A 115 10.39 -2.01 18.26
C LEU A 115 9.37 -2.93 17.57
N ASN A 116 9.24 -2.79 16.24
CA ASN A 116 8.46 -3.66 15.38
C ASN A 116 9.27 -3.89 14.08
N PRO A 117 9.50 -5.15 13.66
CA PRO A 117 10.29 -5.44 12.47
C PRO A 117 9.71 -4.77 11.22
N LYS A 118 10.53 -4.00 10.50
CA LYS A 118 10.12 -3.28 9.29
C LYS A 118 9.59 -4.23 8.20
N THR A 119 8.83 -3.69 7.26
CA THR A 119 8.36 -4.38 6.04
C THR A 119 8.65 -3.51 4.82
N LEU A 120 9.95 -3.33 4.51
CA LEU A 120 10.42 -2.48 3.41
C LEU A 120 9.79 -2.87 2.06
N THR A 121 9.54 -4.17 1.87
CA THR A 121 8.91 -4.76 0.69
C THR A 121 7.46 -4.34 0.47
N SER A 122 6.79 -3.79 1.49
CA SER A 122 5.44 -3.25 1.33
C SER A 122 5.40 -1.81 0.83
N GLY A 123 6.53 -1.10 0.83
CA GLY A 123 6.59 0.35 0.62
C GLY A 123 6.07 1.19 1.81
N LEU A 124 5.58 0.55 2.88
CA LEU A 124 5.17 1.18 4.12
C LEU A 124 6.13 0.76 5.26
N ASP A 125 7.40 1.14 5.12
CA ASP A 125 8.56 0.60 5.86
C ASP A 125 8.34 0.27 7.33
N ASP A 126 7.92 1.23 8.15
CA ASP A 126 7.72 1.08 9.59
C ASP A 126 6.24 1.00 10.01
N TYR A 127 5.31 0.83 9.05
CA TYR A 127 3.90 0.57 9.39
C TYR A 127 3.83 -0.73 10.19
N PRO A 128 3.18 -0.73 11.36
CA PRO A 128 3.28 -1.88 12.24
C PRO A 128 2.51 -3.10 11.74
N ARG A 129 3.19 -4.23 11.77
CA ARG A 129 2.63 -5.57 11.50
C ARG A 129 2.85 -6.48 12.71
N ALA A 130 2.69 -7.80 12.55
CA ALA A 130 2.88 -8.72 13.66
C ALA A 130 4.26 -8.54 14.30
N SER A 131 4.31 -8.57 15.63
CA SER A 131 5.51 -8.25 16.39
C SER A 131 6.62 -9.30 16.24
N HIS A 132 6.25 -10.54 15.94
CA HIS A 132 7.15 -11.68 15.79
C HIS A 132 6.91 -12.32 14.42
N PRO A 133 7.57 -11.82 13.36
CA PRO A 133 7.34 -12.27 11.98
C PRO A 133 7.57 -13.78 11.81
N ASN A 134 6.71 -14.44 11.05
CA ASN A 134 6.85 -15.86 10.66
C ASN A 134 5.98 -16.17 9.42
N ASP A 135 5.92 -17.43 9.02
CA ASP A 135 5.16 -17.93 7.87
C ASP A 135 3.63 -17.96 8.09
N GLU A 136 3.15 -17.61 9.29
CA GLU A 136 1.72 -17.51 9.63
C GLU A 136 1.13 -16.12 9.31
N GLU A 137 1.96 -15.18 8.84
CA GLU A 137 1.52 -13.84 8.52
C GLU A 137 0.58 -13.81 7.30
N ARG A 138 -0.41 -12.91 7.36
CA ARG A 138 -1.35 -12.64 6.27
C ARG A 138 -1.51 -11.13 6.15
N HIS A 139 -1.08 -10.57 5.03
CA HIS A 139 -1.03 -9.13 4.81
C HIS A 139 -2.16 -8.66 3.90
N VAL A 140 -3.07 -7.85 4.44
CA VAL A 140 -4.31 -7.47 3.74
C VAL A 140 -4.04 -6.55 2.55
N ASP A 141 -3.03 -5.69 2.65
CA ASP A 141 -2.58 -4.81 1.56
C ASP A 141 -2.05 -5.61 0.37
N LEU A 142 -1.21 -6.63 0.62
CA LEU A 142 -0.70 -7.49 -0.46
C LEU A 142 -1.82 -8.31 -1.10
N ARG A 143 -2.76 -8.86 -0.32
CA ARG A 143 -3.95 -9.53 -0.88
C ARG A 143 -4.71 -8.61 -1.83
N CYS A 144 -4.87 -7.35 -1.46
CA CYS A 144 -5.53 -6.33 -2.29
C CYS A 144 -4.74 -6.00 -3.56
N TRP A 145 -3.41 -5.93 -3.47
CA TRP A 145 -2.55 -5.78 -4.66
C TRP A 145 -2.63 -6.96 -5.61
N MET A 146 -2.68 -8.19 -5.08
CA MET A 146 -2.83 -9.39 -5.89
C MET A 146 -4.17 -9.41 -6.60
N LEU A 147 -5.27 -9.02 -5.94
CA LEU A 147 -6.56 -8.87 -6.61
C LEU A 147 -6.49 -7.87 -7.79
N LEU A 148 -5.89 -6.70 -7.59
CA LEU A 148 -5.71 -5.72 -8.66
C LEU A 148 -4.92 -6.30 -9.84
N ALA A 149 -3.79 -6.96 -9.55
CA ALA A 149 -2.93 -7.55 -10.56
C ALA A 149 -3.64 -8.65 -11.34
N THR A 150 -4.33 -9.57 -10.65
CA THR A 150 -5.11 -10.64 -11.27
C THR A 150 -6.21 -10.07 -12.16
N ASN A 151 -6.97 -9.08 -11.68
CA ASN A 151 -8.03 -8.45 -12.48
C ASN A 151 -7.46 -7.76 -13.73
N CYS A 152 -6.30 -7.13 -13.61
CA CYS A 152 -5.63 -6.50 -14.75
C CYS A 152 -5.19 -7.53 -15.79
N ILE A 153 -4.58 -8.65 -15.37
CA ILE A 153 -4.18 -9.74 -16.29
C ILE A 153 -5.41 -10.34 -16.97
N CYS A 154 -6.48 -10.65 -16.22
CA CYS A 154 -7.74 -11.14 -16.78
C CYS A 154 -8.31 -10.17 -17.82
N SER A 155 -8.37 -8.87 -17.51
CA SER A 155 -8.90 -7.85 -18.43
C SER A 155 -8.11 -7.78 -19.75
N ILE A 156 -6.78 -7.85 -19.67
CA ILE A 156 -5.93 -7.85 -20.87
C ILE A 156 -6.13 -9.14 -21.67
N ALA A 157 -6.19 -10.30 -21.01
CA ALA A 157 -6.42 -11.58 -21.67
C ALA A 157 -7.79 -11.63 -22.39
N GLU A 158 -8.83 -11.11 -21.75
CA GLU A 158 -10.16 -10.91 -22.33
C GLU A 158 -10.09 -10.06 -23.60
N PHE A 159 -9.41 -8.92 -23.51
CA PHE A 159 -9.21 -8.01 -24.63
C PHE A 159 -8.47 -8.68 -25.79
N LEU A 160 -7.43 -9.46 -25.48
CA LEU A 160 -6.63 -10.22 -26.45
C LEU A 160 -7.31 -11.52 -26.92
N LYS A 161 -8.53 -11.83 -26.41
CA LYS A 161 -9.30 -13.03 -26.72
C LYS A 161 -8.52 -14.33 -26.49
N MET A 162 -7.75 -14.37 -25.41
CA MET A 162 -7.00 -15.55 -25.02
C MET A 162 -7.96 -16.58 -24.39
N ASP A 163 -7.79 -17.86 -24.74
CA ASP A 163 -8.53 -18.98 -24.14
C ASP A 163 -7.58 -20.16 -23.86
N SER A 164 -6.81 -20.04 -22.80
CA SER A 164 -5.85 -21.01 -22.29
C SER A 164 -6.25 -21.50 -20.89
N ALA A 165 -5.68 -22.63 -20.48
CA ALA A 165 -5.87 -23.14 -19.12
C ALA A 165 -5.38 -22.15 -18.05
N LEU A 166 -4.30 -21.41 -18.36
CA LEU A 166 -3.70 -20.44 -17.45
C LEU A 166 -4.63 -19.26 -17.17
N GLU A 167 -5.35 -18.77 -18.19
CA GLU A 167 -6.33 -17.70 -17.98
C GLU A 167 -7.51 -18.16 -17.14
N LYS A 168 -7.97 -19.41 -17.31
CA LYS A 168 -9.03 -20.00 -16.47
C LYS A 168 -8.62 -20.05 -14.99
N ASP A 169 -7.35 -20.32 -14.72
CA ASP A 169 -6.80 -20.25 -13.35
C ASP A 169 -6.80 -18.81 -12.81
N TYR A 170 -6.51 -17.81 -13.64
CA TYR A 170 -6.57 -16.40 -13.22
C TYR A 170 -7.99 -15.94 -12.94
N TYR A 171 -8.99 -16.35 -13.74
CA TYR A 171 -10.38 -16.09 -13.44
C TYR A 171 -10.83 -16.72 -12.13
N LYS A 172 -10.42 -17.97 -11.87
CA LYS A 172 -10.69 -18.64 -10.60
C LYS A 172 -10.08 -17.85 -9.43
N MET A 173 -8.84 -17.43 -9.57
CA MET A 173 -8.13 -16.64 -8.56
C MET A 173 -8.80 -15.27 -8.33
N SER A 174 -9.18 -14.57 -9.40
CA SER A 174 -9.90 -13.30 -9.34
C SER A 174 -11.20 -13.45 -8.56
N ASN A 175 -11.99 -14.48 -8.85
CA ASN A 175 -13.23 -14.78 -8.13
C ASN A 175 -12.98 -15.08 -6.65
N GLN A 176 -11.95 -15.89 -6.33
CA GLN A 176 -11.57 -16.20 -4.95
C GLN A 176 -11.11 -14.96 -4.17
N LEU A 177 -10.32 -14.09 -4.78
CA LEU A 177 -9.81 -12.87 -4.13
C LEU A 177 -10.88 -11.77 -4.02
N SER A 178 -11.83 -11.72 -4.94
CA SER A 178 -12.97 -10.80 -4.92
C SER A 178 -14.04 -11.18 -3.90
N ASP A 179 -14.04 -12.43 -3.40
CA ASP A 179 -15.05 -12.89 -2.45
C ASP A 179 -14.97 -12.12 -1.11
N PHE A 180 -16.02 -11.34 -0.86
CA PHE A 180 -16.14 -10.47 0.31
C PHE A 180 -16.21 -11.26 1.62
N GLY A 181 -16.87 -12.43 1.61
CA GLY A 181 -16.97 -13.31 2.78
C GLY A 181 -15.60 -13.84 3.22
N THR A 182 -14.78 -14.27 2.27
CA THR A 182 -13.42 -14.76 2.51
C THR A 182 -12.49 -13.63 2.97
N LEU A 183 -12.59 -12.44 2.36
CA LEU A 183 -11.86 -11.26 2.84
C LEU A 183 -12.18 -10.97 4.31
N ASN A 184 -13.47 -10.96 4.68
CA ASN A 184 -13.88 -10.71 6.06
C ASN A 184 -13.39 -11.79 7.01
N LYS A 185 -13.55 -13.07 6.65
CA LYS A 185 -13.06 -14.19 7.47
C LYS A 185 -11.56 -14.12 7.77
N LEU A 186 -10.76 -13.61 6.84
CA LEU A 186 -9.31 -13.57 6.97
C LEU A 186 -8.81 -12.33 7.71
N HIS A 187 -9.49 -11.19 7.56
CA HIS A 187 -8.91 -9.88 7.92
C HIS A 187 -9.83 -8.94 8.71
N LEU A 188 -11.14 -9.20 8.81
CA LEU A 188 -12.07 -8.27 9.47
C LEU A 188 -12.12 -8.52 10.98
N ASP A 189 -11.97 -7.44 11.75
CA ASP A 189 -12.46 -7.37 13.12
C ASP A 189 -13.93 -6.94 13.10
N ASP A 190 -14.84 -7.87 13.42
CA ASP A 190 -16.28 -7.63 13.36
C ASP A 190 -16.78 -6.62 14.41
N THR A 191 -16.01 -6.39 15.49
CA THR A 191 -16.43 -5.50 16.58
C THR A 191 -16.31 -4.04 16.16
N ILE A 192 -15.18 -3.69 15.54
CA ILE A 192 -14.92 -2.30 15.13
C ILE A 192 -15.13 -2.08 13.63
N GLY A 193 -15.26 -3.15 12.83
CA GLY A 193 -15.42 -3.11 11.38
C GLY A 193 -14.18 -2.61 10.65
N ALA A 194 -12.98 -3.00 11.12
CA ALA A 194 -11.69 -2.64 10.52
C ALA A 194 -10.97 -3.89 9.99
N TYR A 195 -10.23 -3.72 8.89
CA TYR A 195 -9.38 -4.78 8.38
C TYR A 195 -7.97 -4.72 8.98
N PHE A 196 -7.39 -5.88 9.24
CA PHE A 196 -6.08 -6.01 9.83
C PHE A 196 -5.25 -7.11 9.16
N ASP A 197 -3.94 -6.94 9.23
CA ASP A 197 -3.03 -8.07 9.06
C ASP A 197 -3.28 -9.10 10.18
N TYR A 198 -2.88 -10.34 9.92
CA TYR A 198 -2.89 -11.40 10.91
C TYR A 198 -1.48 -11.95 11.10
N GLY A 199 -1.11 -12.31 12.32
CA GLY A 199 0.17 -12.98 12.57
C GLY A 199 0.47 -13.15 14.06
N ASN A 200 1.68 -13.61 14.37
CA ASN A 200 2.12 -13.84 15.75
C ASN A 200 2.48 -12.51 16.44
N HIS A 201 1.56 -12.00 17.26
CA HIS A 201 1.60 -10.62 17.73
C HIS A 201 1.42 -10.50 19.26
N THR A 202 2.05 -9.47 19.85
CA THR A 202 1.79 -8.95 21.19
C THR A 202 2.03 -7.44 21.20
N GLU A 203 1.09 -6.70 21.79
CA GLU A 203 1.24 -5.25 22.03
C GLU A 203 2.22 -4.94 23.17
N LYS A 204 2.66 -5.96 23.92
CA LYS A 204 3.51 -5.80 25.10
C LYS A 204 5.00 -5.88 24.75
N VAL A 205 5.42 -5.05 23.80
CA VAL A 205 6.83 -4.84 23.43
C VAL A 205 7.27 -3.42 23.77
N ARG A 206 8.54 -3.22 24.13
CA ARG A 206 9.11 -1.88 24.35
C ARG A 206 10.61 -1.85 24.16
N MET A 207 11.12 -0.71 23.69
CA MET A 207 12.56 -0.44 23.65
C MET A 207 13.08 -0.02 25.01
N ARG A 208 14.25 -0.54 25.41
CA ARG A 208 14.94 -0.26 26.68
C ARG A 208 16.44 -0.36 26.51
N TRP A 209 17.17 0.34 27.38
CA TRP A 209 18.61 0.17 27.49
C TRP A 209 18.94 -1.10 28.28
N PHE A 210 19.82 -1.93 27.71
CA PHE A 210 20.39 -3.11 28.35
C PHE A 210 21.90 -2.95 28.43
N ASP A 211 22.48 -3.39 29.55
CA ASP A 211 23.93 -3.51 29.68
C ASP A 211 24.36 -4.84 29.04
N VAL A 212 25.11 -4.76 27.95
CA VAL A 212 25.65 -5.90 27.20
C VAL A 212 27.15 -5.97 27.44
N LYS A 213 27.65 -7.13 27.85
CA LYS A 213 29.07 -7.37 28.09
C LYS A 213 29.72 -7.87 26.80
N ASP A 214 30.69 -7.12 26.28
CA ASP A 214 31.49 -7.50 25.11
C ASP A 214 32.99 -7.43 25.47
N ASN A 215 33.68 -8.57 25.44
CA ASN A 215 35.12 -8.69 25.66
C ASN A 215 35.70 -7.79 26.78
N ASN A 216 35.13 -7.90 27.99
CA ASN A 216 35.46 -7.14 29.21
C ASN A 216 35.05 -5.66 29.26
N ASN A 217 34.43 -5.12 28.22
CA ASN A 217 33.80 -3.80 28.24
C ASN A 217 32.28 -3.92 28.42
N MET A 218 31.71 -3.03 29.22
CA MET A 218 30.24 -2.87 29.29
C MET A 218 29.80 -1.84 28.26
N ARG A 219 28.88 -2.23 27.39
CA ARG A 219 28.22 -1.33 26.44
C ARG A 219 26.72 -1.30 26.74
N ARG A 220 26.11 -0.12 26.62
CA ARG A 220 24.66 0.02 26.62
C ARG A 220 24.11 -0.10 25.21
N GLU A 221 23.11 -0.96 25.03
CA GLU A 221 22.39 -1.14 23.78
C GLU A 221 20.89 -0.90 23.96
N PHE A 222 20.27 -0.20 23.01
CA PHE A 222 18.84 0.05 23.00
C PHE A 222 18.12 -1.07 22.27
N LEU A 223 17.56 -2.03 23.03
CA LEU A 223 16.96 -3.25 22.52
C LEU A 223 15.49 -3.37 22.90
N ARG A 224 14.75 -4.15 22.12
CA ARG A 224 13.37 -4.54 22.34
C ARG A 224 13.28 -5.63 23.39
N GLY A 225 12.49 -5.38 24.43
CA GLY A 225 12.02 -6.40 25.36
C GLY A 225 10.57 -6.80 25.09
N THR A 226 10.31 -8.10 25.06
CA THR A 226 8.96 -8.70 24.99
C THR A 226 8.47 -9.03 26.40
N LEU A 227 7.35 -8.44 26.81
CA LEU A 227 6.81 -8.55 28.18
C LEU A 227 5.68 -9.58 28.31
N GLN A 228 5.09 -9.98 27.19
CA GLN A 228 4.05 -11.01 27.11
C GLN A 228 4.31 -11.82 25.84
N ALA A 229 4.19 -13.14 25.94
CA ALA A 229 4.33 -14.03 24.78
C ALA A 229 3.34 -13.63 23.67
N PRO A 230 3.78 -13.62 22.40
CA PRO A 230 2.90 -13.34 21.28
C PRO A 230 1.93 -14.50 21.03
N GLN A 231 0.81 -14.19 20.39
CA GLN A 231 -0.20 -15.15 19.96
C GLN A 231 -0.65 -14.83 18.54
N LEU A 232 -1.10 -15.83 17.80
CA LEU A 232 -1.71 -15.64 16.48
C LEU A 232 -3.03 -14.88 16.64
N GLN A 233 -3.11 -13.68 16.08
CA GLN A 233 -4.27 -12.80 16.16
C GLN A 233 -4.27 -11.76 15.04
N LEU A 234 -5.39 -11.04 14.88
CA LEU A 234 -5.42 -9.81 14.09
C LEU A 234 -4.54 -8.75 14.76
N VAL A 235 -3.73 -8.06 13.97
CA VAL A 235 -2.77 -7.06 14.44
C VAL A 235 -3.49 -5.71 14.57
N PRO A 236 -3.71 -5.17 15.80
CA PRO A 236 -4.72 -4.15 16.07
C PRO A 236 -4.23 -2.71 15.76
N HIS A 237 -3.75 -2.47 14.55
CA HIS A 237 -3.22 -1.18 14.13
C HIS A 237 -4.02 -0.58 12.98
N VAL A 238 -4.98 0.28 13.34
CA VAL A 238 -5.79 1.02 12.35
C VAL A 238 -4.93 2.08 11.67
N GLY A 239 -4.92 2.07 10.35
CA GLY A 239 -4.15 3.00 9.52
C GLY A 239 -4.39 2.73 8.04
N TYR A 240 -3.46 3.15 7.18
CA TYR A 240 -3.60 2.95 5.73
C TYR A 240 -3.79 1.48 5.33
N VAL A 241 -3.07 0.54 5.96
CA VAL A 241 -3.23 -0.90 5.68
C VAL A 241 -4.67 -1.36 5.90
N SER A 242 -5.33 -0.88 6.96
CA SER A 242 -6.72 -1.20 7.25
C SER A 242 -7.72 -0.67 6.22
N LEU A 243 -7.33 0.35 5.44
CA LEU A 243 -8.18 0.95 4.42
C LEU A 243 -8.00 0.31 3.03
N PHE A 244 -7.11 -0.67 2.84
CA PHE A 244 -6.87 -1.25 1.51
C PHE A 244 -8.12 -1.83 0.85
N PRO A 245 -8.95 -2.62 1.54
CA PRO A 245 -10.23 -3.08 0.98
C PRO A 245 -11.14 -1.93 0.52
N PHE A 246 -11.22 -0.87 1.32
CA PHE A 246 -11.97 0.35 0.97
C PHE A 246 -11.35 1.03 -0.26
N MET A 247 -10.03 1.24 -0.28
CA MET A 247 -9.27 1.86 -1.37
C MET A 247 -9.33 1.07 -2.69
N MET A 248 -9.56 -0.24 -2.64
CA MET A 248 -9.74 -1.07 -3.84
C MET A 248 -11.21 -1.20 -4.27
N GLY A 249 -12.16 -0.70 -3.47
CA GLY A 249 -13.59 -0.81 -3.75
C GLY A 249 -14.14 -2.24 -3.60
N THR A 250 -13.52 -3.07 -2.76
CA THR A 250 -13.95 -4.47 -2.57
C THR A 250 -15.10 -4.62 -1.58
N ILE A 251 -15.53 -3.54 -0.94
CA ILE A 251 -16.61 -3.54 0.04
C ILE A 251 -17.93 -3.23 -0.69
N PRO A 252 -18.96 -4.08 -0.58
CA PRO A 252 -20.26 -3.81 -1.19
C PRO A 252 -20.89 -2.50 -0.68
N PRO A 253 -21.51 -1.66 -1.55
CA PRO A 253 -22.09 -0.36 -1.16
C PRO A 253 -23.14 -0.41 -0.03
N GLU A 254 -23.83 -1.53 0.11
CA GLU A 254 -24.86 -1.79 1.13
C GLU A 254 -24.31 -2.37 2.43
N SER A 255 -23.03 -2.79 2.45
CA SER A 255 -22.44 -3.47 3.59
C SER A 255 -22.29 -2.56 4.80
N TRP A 256 -22.66 -3.04 5.99
CA TRP A 256 -22.41 -2.35 7.25
C TRP A 256 -20.92 -2.06 7.49
N VAL A 257 -20.02 -2.86 6.89
CA VAL A 257 -18.58 -2.63 6.97
C VAL A 257 -18.20 -1.31 6.31
N LEU A 258 -18.87 -0.92 5.21
CA LEU A 258 -18.63 0.37 4.55
C LEU A 258 -18.93 1.53 5.50
N GLU A 259 -20.02 1.45 6.27
CA GLU A 259 -20.33 2.45 7.30
C GLU A 259 -19.19 2.58 8.32
N LYS A 260 -18.65 1.45 8.79
CA LYS A 260 -17.55 1.42 9.75
C LYS A 260 -16.28 2.00 9.16
N GLN A 261 -15.96 1.74 7.90
CA GLN A 261 -14.83 2.37 7.21
C GLN A 261 -14.99 3.88 7.12
N LEU A 262 -16.17 4.39 6.75
CA LEU A 262 -16.46 5.83 6.73
C LEU A 262 -16.38 6.44 8.15
N ASN A 263 -16.79 5.70 9.19
CA ASN A 263 -16.61 6.10 10.59
C ASN A 263 -15.11 6.23 10.96
N LEU A 264 -14.28 5.25 10.59
CA LEU A 264 -12.84 5.30 10.86
C LEU A 264 -12.15 6.46 10.13
N ILE A 265 -12.48 6.67 8.85
CA ILE A 265 -11.95 7.75 8.02
C ILE A 265 -12.31 9.10 8.65
N SER A 266 -13.58 9.33 8.96
CA SER A 266 -14.09 10.62 9.48
C SER A 266 -13.71 10.93 10.92
N ASN A 267 -13.14 9.97 11.66
CA ASN A 267 -12.85 10.14 13.07
C ASN A 267 -11.56 10.95 13.29
N THR A 268 -11.71 12.16 13.84
CA THR A 268 -10.61 13.08 14.18
C THR A 268 -9.68 12.51 15.25
N SER A 269 -10.19 11.68 16.17
CA SER A 269 -9.41 10.96 17.19
C SER A 269 -8.56 9.83 16.62
N ILE A 270 -8.82 9.39 15.39
CA ILE A 270 -8.13 8.26 14.75
C ILE A 270 -7.31 8.75 13.55
N LEU A 271 -7.92 8.90 12.37
CA LEU A 271 -7.23 9.17 11.11
C LEU A 271 -7.39 10.61 10.60
N TRP A 272 -8.54 11.24 10.84
CA TRP A 272 -8.88 12.51 10.19
C TRP A 272 -8.07 13.70 10.73
N THR A 273 -7.61 14.57 9.83
CA THR A 273 -7.00 15.87 10.12
C THR A 273 -7.49 16.94 9.13
N ASP A 274 -7.23 18.21 9.42
CA ASP A 274 -7.51 19.34 8.52
C ASP A 274 -6.56 19.43 7.32
N TYR A 275 -5.61 18.49 7.21
CA TYR A 275 -4.52 18.46 6.23
C TYR A 275 -4.48 17.15 5.41
N GLY A 276 -5.37 16.20 5.70
CA GLY A 276 -5.40 14.85 5.12
C GLY A 276 -5.51 13.74 6.16
N LEU A 277 -5.51 12.48 5.72
CA LEU A 277 -5.57 11.31 6.62
C LEU A 277 -4.19 10.89 7.09
N ARG A 278 -4.06 10.58 8.38
CA ARG A 278 -2.85 10.01 8.98
C ARG A 278 -2.58 8.61 8.46
N SER A 279 -1.30 8.25 8.35
CA SER A 279 -0.90 6.88 8.02
C SER A 279 -1.25 5.86 9.10
N LEU A 280 -1.28 6.29 10.36
CA LEU A 280 -1.56 5.43 11.52
C LEU A 280 -2.44 6.18 12.53
N SER A 281 -3.40 5.46 13.12
CA SER A 281 -4.30 5.99 14.15
C SER A 281 -3.54 6.55 15.34
N ARG A 282 -4.02 7.67 15.90
CA ARG A 282 -3.52 8.22 17.17
C ARG A 282 -3.70 7.26 18.35
N THR A 283 -4.64 6.34 18.27
CA THR A 283 -4.89 5.33 19.31
C THR A 283 -3.98 4.11 19.20
N SER A 284 -3.18 3.98 18.13
CA SER A 284 -2.20 2.91 18.00
C SER A 284 -1.15 3.02 19.12
N SER A 285 -0.81 1.89 19.73
CA SER A 285 0.21 1.83 20.78
C SER A 285 1.59 2.29 20.32
N ILE A 286 1.83 2.37 19.02
CA ILE A 286 3.09 2.84 18.43
C ILE A 286 2.96 4.08 17.53
N TYR A 287 1.85 4.81 17.63
CA TYR A 287 1.69 6.10 16.97
C TYR A 287 2.83 7.06 17.31
N MET A 288 3.48 7.61 16.28
CA MET A 288 4.64 8.50 16.37
C MET A 288 5.82 7.96 17.20
N LYS A 289 5.90 6.63 17.43
CA LYS A 289 7.06 6.02 18.09
C LYS A 289 8.18 5.71 17.09
N ARG A 290 9.40 6.06 17.48
CA ARG A 290 10.63 5.66 16.78
C ARG A 290 10.74 4.14 16.76
N ASN A 291 11.29 3.57 15.69
CA ASN A 291 11.48 2.12 15.60
C ASN A 291 12.77 1.66 16.28
N THR A 292 13.80 2.48 16.19
CA THR A 292 15.11 2.28 16.82
C THR A 292 15.53 3.58 17.52
N GLU A 293 16.75 3.65 18.03
CA GLU A 293 17.32 4.91 18.53
C GLU A 293 17.40 5.97 17.43
N HIS A 294 17.70 5.55 16.19
CA HIS A 294 18.01 6.45 15.08
C HIS A 294 16.88 6.57 14.07
N ASP A 295 15.95 5.61 14.01
CA ASP A 295 14.84 5.60 13.05
C ASP A 295 13.61 6.36 13.59
N PRO A 296 13.36 7.61 13.17
CA PRO A 296 12.13 8.32 13.54
C PRO A 296 10.88 7.65 12.94
N PRO A 297 9.67 7.94 13.47
CA PRO A 297 8.44 7.45 12.88
C PRO A 297 8.28 7.99 11.44
N TYR A 298 7.87 7.11 10.53
CA TYR A 298 7.71 7.44 9.11
C TYR A 298 6.25 7.25 8.64
N TRP A 299 5.82 6.00 8.48
CA TRP A 299 4.44 5.56 8.25
C TRP A 299 3.64 5.40 9.54
N ARG A 300 4.07 6.03 10.64
CA ARG A 300 3.43 5.98 11.98
C ARG A 300 2.67 7.25 12.38
N GLY A 301 2.19 8.03 11.43
CA GLY A 301 1.27 9.14 11.69
C GLY A 301 1.31 10.30 10.70
N ALA A 302 2.34 10.37 9.85
CA ALA A 302 2.44 11.39 8.80
C ALA A 302 1.35 11.21 7.73
N ILE A 303 1.10 12.26 6.94
CA ILE A 303 0.09 12.30 5.89
C ILE A 303 0.78 12.13 4.54
N TRP A 304 0.35 11.13 3.76
CA TRP A 304 0.95 10.76 2.49
C TRP A 304 -0.05 10.85 1.35
N ILE A 305 0.34 11.51 0.25
CA ILE A 305 -0.58 11.90 -0.81
C ILE A 305 -1.00 10.71 -1.68
N ASN A 306 -0.11 9.74 -1.92
CA ASN A 306 -0.45 8.49 -2.62
C ASN A 306 -1.62 7.74 -1.96
N MET A 307 -1.59 7.55 -0.65
CA MET A 307 -2.65 6.84 0.07
C MET A 307 -3.92 7.69 0.17
N ASN A 308 -3.79 9.00 0.39
CA ASN A 308 -4.95 9.90 0.39
C ASN A 308 -5.64 9.97 -0.99
N TYR A 309 -4.88 9.91 -2.09
CA TYR A 309 -5.42 9.83 -3.45
C TYR A 309 -6.27 8.58 -3.64
N MET A 310 -5.79 7.42 -3.19
CA MET A 310 -6.54 6.16 -3.25
C MET A 310 -7.80 6.19 -2.38
N VAL A 311 -7.76 6.81 -1.20
CA VAL A 311 -8.95 7.01 -0.36
C VAL A 311 -9.95 7.96 -1.03
N LEU A 312 -9.49 9.05 -1.66
CA LEU A 312 -10.36 9.94 -2.43
C LEU A 312 -11.00 9.24 -3.63
N SER A 313 -10.25 8.41 -4.35
CA SER A 313 -10.79 7.58 -5.44
C SER A 313 -11.95 6.70 -4.96
N ALA A 314 -11.77 6.01 -3.83
CA ALA A 314 -12.80 5.17 -3.26
C ALA A 314 -14.00 5.97 -2.72
N LEU A 315 -13.78 7.08 -2.01
CA LEU A 315 -14.87 7.96 -1.58
C LEU A 315 -15.67 8.50 -2.76
N HIS A 316 -14.98 8.91 -3.83
CA HIS A 316 -15.61 9.34 -5.08
C HIS A 316 -16.44 8.21 -5.71
N HIS A 317 -15.91 6.99 -5.75
CA HIS A 317 -16.63 5.82 -6.23
C HIS A 317 -17.92 5.56 -5.43
N TYR A 318 -17.82 5.44 -4.10
CA TYR A 318 -18.97 5.15 -3.24
C TYR A 318 -19.99 6.30 -3.20
N ALA A 319 -19.56 7.54 -3.47
CA ALA A 319 -20.47 8.67 -3.65
C ALA A 319 -21.37 8.54 -4.89
N HIS A 320 -20.94 7.80 -5.90
CA HIS A 320 -21.65 7.60 -7.17
C HIS A 320 -22.27 6.19 -7.32
N LYS A 321 -22.15 5.33 -6.31
CA LYS A 321 -22.82 4.03 -6.29
C LYS A 321 -24.11 4.12 -5.50
N ASP A 322 -25.12 3.39 -5.96
CA ASP A 322 -26.35 3.21 -5.22
C ASP A 322 -26.07 2.46 -3.91
N GLY A 323 -26.46 3.04 -2.79
CA GLY A 323 -26.25 2.48 -1.47
C GLY A 323 -26.60 3.47 -0.36
N PRO A 324 -26.86 3.00 0.86
CA PRO A 324 -27.30 3.84 1.98
C PRO A 324 -26.25 4.85 2.44
N TYR A 325 -24.98 4.70 2.03
CA TYR A 325 -23.87 5.53 2.49
C TYR A 325 -23.31 6.50 1.44
N SER A 326 -23.92 6.59 0.25
CA SER A 326 -23.41 7.42 -0.86
C SER A 326 -23.30 8.91 -0.48
N GLY A 327 -24.34 9.46 0.16
CA GLY A 327 -24.32 10.86 0.64
C GLY A 327 -23.20 11.13 1.65
N ARG A 328 -22.94 10.17 2.55
CA ARG A 328 -21.85 10.26 3.53
C ARG A 328 -20.48 10.16 2.87
N ALA A 329 -20.32 9.27 1.89
CA ALA A 329 -19.09 9.17 1.11
C ALA A 329 -18.81 10.48 0.35
N LYS A 330 -19.84 11.11 -0.23
CA LYS A 330 -19.73 12.40 -0.91
C LYS A 330 -19.29 13.52 0.03
N GLU A 331 -19.89 13.63 1.22
CA GLU A 331 -19.52 14.63 2.22
C GLU A 331 -18.04 14.51 2.61
N LEU A 332 -17.58 13.28 2.87
CA LEU A 332 -16.19 13.02 3.25
C LEU A 332 -15.22 13.25 2.10
N TYR A 333 -15.60 12.90 0.88
CA TYR A 333 -14.84 13.20 -0.34
C TYR A 333 -14.59 14.71 -0.46
N ASP A 334 -15.65 15.53 -0.41
CA ASP A 334 -15.56 16.97 -0.60
C ASP A 334 -14.66 17.63 0.46
N LYS A 335 -14.82 17.22 1.72
CA LYS A 335 -14.01 17.73 2.84
C LYS A 335 -12.55 17.31 2.74
N LEU A 336 -12.28 16.02 2.48
CA LEU A 336 -10.90 15.51 2.42
C LEU A 336 -10.15 16.14 1.24
N ARG A 337 -10.80 16.24 0.08
CA ARG A 337 -10.24 16.87 -1.11
C ARG A 337 -9.89 18.33 -0.86
N SER A 338 -10.80 19.09 -0.25
CA SER A 338 -10.56 20.49 0.12
C SER A 338 -9.38 20.65 1.09
N ASN A 339 -9.30 19.79 2.11
CA ASN A 339 -8.22 19.80 3.09
C ASN A 339 -6.84 19.57 2.44
N LEU A 340 -6.74 18.57 1.56
CA LEU A 340 -5.50 18.23 0.87
C LEU A 340 -5.04 19.35 -0.07
N ILE A 341 -5.94 19.86 -0.93
CA ILE A 341 -5.65 20.95 -1.86
C ILE A 341 -5.17 22.18 -1.10
N ARG A 342 -5.95 22.62 -0.10
CA ARG A 342 -5.60 23.79 0.71
C ARG A 342 -4.23 23.63 1.36
N ASN A 343 -3.96 22.49 1.99
CA ASN A 343 -2.70 22.29 2.70
C ASN A 343 -1.49 22.26 1.75
N ILE A 344 -1.59 21.55 0.63
CA ILE A 344 -0.48 21.41 -0.32
C ILE A 344 -0.20 22.74 -1.01
N VAL A 345 -1.23 23.47 -1.44
CA VAL A 345 -1.08 24.80 -2.05
C VAL A 345 -0.45 25.78 -1.05
N GLN A 346 -0.91 25.80 0.21
CA GLN A 346 -0.30 26.65 1.24
C GLN A 346 1.17 26.33 1.49
N ASN A 347 1.56 25.05 1.52
CA ASN A 347 2.96 24.67 1.64
C ASN A 347 3.77 25.11 0.41
N TYR A 348 3.23 24.93 -0.79
CA TYR A 348 3.89 25.36 -2.02
C TYR A 348 4.07 26.88 -2.05
N ASP A 349 3.04 27.66 -1.74
CA ASP A 349 3.12 29.12 -1.71
C ASP A 349 4.12 29.62 -0.64
N ALA A 350 4.17 28.96 0.52
CA ALA A 350 5.04 29.35 1.61
C ALA A 350 6.51 28.95 1.40
N THR A 351 6.78 27.82 0.73
CA THR A 351 8.12 27.24 0.66
C THR A 351 8.68 27.07 -0.75
N GLY A 352 7.85 27.18 -1.79
CA GLY A 352 8.21 26.91 -3.19
C GLY A 352 8.41 25.43 -3.53
N PHE A 353 7.96 24.51 -2.67
CA PHE A 353 8.27 23.08 -2.80
C PHE A 353 7.07 22.19 -2.51
N PHE A 354 7.00 21.08 -3.26
CA PHE A 354 6.26 19.88 -2.84
C PHE A 354 7.12 19.03 -1.91
N TRP A 355 6.47 18.39 -0.95
CA TRP A 355 7.10 17.57 0.08
C TRP A 355 6.63 16.13 -0.03
N GLU A 356 7.47 15.23 0.45
CA GLU A 356 7.23 13.79 0.46
C GLU A 356 6.03 13.38 1.32
N ASN A 357 5.91 13.98 2.50
CA ASN A 357 4.78 13.83 3.41
C ASN A 357 4.52 15.13 4.19
N TYR A 358 3.41 15.16 4.95
CA TYR A 358 2.97 16.33 5.72
C TYR A 358 2.70 15.95 7.18
N ASP A 359 3.10 16.82 8.11
CA ASP A 359 2.90 16.63 9.54
C ASP A 359 1.62 17.31 10.02
N GLN A 360 0.89 16.64 10.90
CA GLN A 360 -0.30 17.19 11.56
C GLN A 360 0.01 18.11 12.75
N LYS A 361 1.13 17.90 13.45
CA LYS A 361 1.48 18.65 14.67
C LYS A 361 1.84 20.09 14.33
N ASP A 362 2.53 20.27 13.22
CA ASP A 362 2.98 21.56 12.72
C ASP A 362 2.04 22.11 11.66
N LYS A 363 0.73 21.99 11.90
CA LYS A 363 -0.34 22.55 11.05
C LYS A 363 -0.24 22.19 9.56
N GLY A 364 0.02 20.91 9.26
CA GLY A 364 0.08 20.44 7.88
C GLY A 364 1.41 20.74 7.17
N LYS A 365 2.45 21.19 7.88
CA LYS A 365 3.75 21.52 7.27
C LYS A 365 4.40 20.31 6.59
N GLY A 366 4.95 20.54 5.41
CA GLY A 366 5.71 19.56 4.65
C GLY A 366 6.98 19.09 5.37
N LYS A 367 7.28 17.79 5.22
CA LYS A 367 8.39 17.09 5.87
C LYS A 367 8.96 16.01 4.93
N GLY A 368 10.18 15.55 5.25
CA GLY A 368 10.89 14.54 4.47
C GLY A 368 11.63 15.17 3.30
N ALA A 369 11.77 14.44 2.20
CA ALA A 369 12.33 14.99 0.98
C ALA A 369 11.49 16.16 0.45
N ARG A 370 12.17 17.19 -0.07
CA ARG A 370 11.56 18.37 -0.71
C ARG A 370 11.82 18.34 -2.21
N SER A 371 11.13 19.21 -2.96
CA SER A 371 11.05 19.10 -4.43
C SER A 371 10.52 17.72 -4.85
N PHE A 372 9.65 17.16 -4.01
CA PHE A 372 9.12 15.83 -4.19
C PHE A 372 7.94 15.88 -5.17
N THR A 373 8.24 16.12 -6.45
CA THR A 373 7.29 15.92 -7.56
C THR A 373 7.14 14.45 -7.93
N GLY A 374 7.36 13.54 -6.96
CA GLY A 374 6.94 12.14 -7.03
C GLY A 374 5.43 12.02 -6.85
N TRP A 375 4.96 11.15 -5.95
CA TRP A 375 3.53 10.95 -5.77
C TRP A 375 2.77 12.18 -5.24
N THR A 376 3.43 13.20 -4.69
CA THR A 376 2.76 14.44 -4.29
C THR A 376 2.17 15.18 -5.50
N SER A 377 2.71 14.93 -6.71
CA SER A 377 2.14 15.42 -7.98
C SER A 377 0.72 14.91 -8.26
N LEU A 378 0.26 13.85 -7.58
CA LEU A 378 -1.13 13.39 -7.63
C LEU A 378 -2.13 14.47 -7.21
N ILE A 379 -1.68 15.55 -6.55
CA ILE A 379 -2.54 16.70 -6.27
C ILE A 379 -3.18 17.30 -7.53
N VAL A 380 -2.51 17.22 -8.69
CA VAL A 380 -3.07 17.64 -9.98
C VAL A 380 -4.27 16.78 -10.36
N LEU A 381 -4.18 15.47 -10.20
CA LEU A 381 -5.29 14.55 -10.46
C LEU A 381 -6.42 14.73 -9.46
N ILE A 382 -6.10 14.99 -8.18
CA ILE A 382 -7.09 15.34 -7.16
C ILE A 382 -7.85 16.61 -7.56
N MET A 383 -7.14 17.66 -8.00
CA MET A 383 -7.78 18.90 -8.47
C MET A 383 -8.64 18.68 -9.72
N ALA A 384 -8.23 17.81 -10.63
CA ALA A 384 -8.99 17.44 -11.82
C ALA A 384 -10.13 16.44 -11.56
N GLU A 385 -10.23 15.89 -10.35
CA GLU A 385 -11.16 14.80 -10.00
C GLU A 385 -11.00 13.57 -10.91
N SER A 386 -9.75 13.33 -11.35
CA SER A 386 -9.38 12.22 -12.21
C SER A 386 -8.85 11.08 -11.36
N TYR A 387 -9.57 9.97 -11.31
CA TYR A 387 -9.28 8.81 -10.47
C TYR A 387 -9.19 7.52 -11.31
N PRO A 388 -8.36 6.54 -10.91
CA PRO A 388 -8.19 5.30 -11.67
C PRO A 388 -9.46 4.44 -11.68
N THR A 389 -9.67 3.67 -12.74
CA THR A 389 -10.78 2.70 -12.84
C THR A 389 -10.56 1.42 -12.02
N LEU A 390 -10.34 1.55 -10.71
CA LEU A 390 -10.12 0.40 -9.80
C LEU A 390 -11.39 -0.34 -9.44
N HIS A 391 -12.50 0.38 -9.48
CA HIS A 391 -13.78 -0.01 -8.86
C HIS A 391 -14.86 -0.35 -9.89
N ARG A 392 -14.45 -0.52 -11.16
CA ARG A 392 -15.32 -0.88 -12.28
C ARG A 392 -15.05 -2.31 -12.70
#